data_AF-A0A7S1P3Y0-F1
#
_entry.id   AF-A0A7S1P3Y0-F1
#
_cell.length_a   1.000
_cell.length_b   1.000
_cell.length_c   1.000
_cell.angle_alpha   90.00
_cell.angle_beta   90.00
_cell.angle_gamma   90.00
#
_symmetry.space_group_name_H-M   'P 1'
#
loop_
_entity.id
_entity.type
_entity.pdbx_description
1 polymer ?
#
loop_
_entity_poly.entity_id
_entity_poly.type
_entity_poly.pdbx_seq_one_letter_code
_entity_poly.pdbx_strand_id
1 'polypeptide(L)'
;VRNALMVPLTDTRVACVGVIQTCFDSALYVFIFLWTPSLPPDTEVGILFAAMMVAVGIGGHISSLFEHADGDTAHADEHRAVITVPTCIYNTVLVCAYLLAGFASSKASRLAAILLQELCAGMHYTSFFNLRALTLPQQGRLTIQKLFHFPATVVTVAVLLTVKEHHLQEAKIRKMYFTLAGVAAVGMVSSAVLVALDIGTITSQVRQAVRRVRKVMRHGGLAADEAAEPLMSPDERHASAPRDQ
;
A
#
# COMPACT_ATOMS: atom_id res chain seq x y z
N VAL A 1 18.90 -15.54 11.13
CA VAL A 1 19.35 -14.26 10.54
C VAL A 1 19.51 -14.36 9.02
N ARG A 2 20.30 -15.29 8.47
CA ARG A 2 20.52 -15.43 7.02
C ARG A 2 19.22 -15.59 6.18
N ASN A 3 18.26 -16.38 6.66
CA ASN A 3 16.97 -16.54 5.97
C ASN A 3 16.12 -15.25 5.99
N ALA A 4 16.19 -14.44 7.05
CA ALA A 4 15.42 -13.20 7.15
C ALA A 4 15.97 -12.08 6.24
N LEU A 5 17.27 -12.11 5.91
CA LEU A 5 17.91 -11.21 4.94
C LEU A 5 17.55 -11.55 3.49
N MET A 6 17.35 -12.84 3.19
CA MET A 6 16.99 -13.29 1.84
C MET A 6 15.51 -13.00 1.51
N VAL A 7 14.62 -13.02 2.50
CA VAL A 7 13.17 -12.84 2.28
C VAL A 7 12.83 -11.54 1.53
N PRO A 8 13.33 -10.35 1.92
CA PRO A 8 13.14 -9.13 1.14
C PRO A 8 13.71 -9.17 -0.28
N LEU A 9 14.77 -9.95 -0.51
CA LEU A 9 15.41 -10.07 -1.83
C LEU A 9 14.68 -11.05 -2.75
N THR A 10 13.89 -11.96 -2.18
CA THR A 10 13.13 -12.97 -2.92
C THR A 10 11.65 -12.59 -3.11
N ASP A 11 11.07 -11.83 -2.19
CA ASP A 11 9.66 -11.43 -2.25
C ASP A 11 9.54 -9.92 -2.47
N THR A 12 9.12 -9.55 -3.68
CA THR A 12 8.89 -8.16 -4.10
C THR A 12 7.90 -7.44 -3.19
N ARG A 13 6.90 -8.12 -2.61
CA ARG A 13 5.94 -7.46 -1.70
C ARG A 13 6.60 -7.04 -0.40
N VAL A 14 7.43 -7.92 0.17
CA VAL A 14 8.20 -7.61 1.38
C VAL A 14 9.18 -6.48 1.11
N ALA A 15 9.84 -6.48 -0.06
CA ALA A 15 10.69 -5.38 -0.50
C ALA A 15 9.92 -4.06 -0.58
N CYS A 16 8.75 -4.04 -1.22
CA CYS A 16 7.90 -2.86 -1.37
C CYS A 16 7.49 -2.29 0.00
N VAL A 17 7.02 -3.14 0.92
CA VAL A 17 6.65 -2.73 2.29
C VAL A 17 7.85 -2.16 3.03
N GLY A 18 9.03 -2.75 2.85
CA GLY A 18 10.27 -2.24 3.43
C GLY A 18 10.70 -0.87 2.91
N VAL A 19 10.57 -0.65 1.59
CA VAL A 19 10.83 0.66 0.96
C VAL A 19 9.83 1.70 1.46
N ILE A 20 8.55 1.35 1.58
CA ILE A 20 7.53 2.25 2.15
C ILE A 20 7.92 2.66 3.58
N GLN A 21 8.26 1.68 4.44
CA GLN A 21 8.73 1.96 5.81
C GLN A 21 9.93 2.88 5.80
N THR A 22 10.94 2.54 4.98
CA THR A 22 12.21 3.26 4.94
C THR A 22 11.99 4.72 4.54
N CYS A 23 11.21 4.97 3.48
CA CYS A 23 10.93 6.32 3.00
C CYS A 23 10.12 7.13 4.02
N PHE A 24 9.10 6.52 4.63
CA PHE A 24 8.26 7.19 5.60
C PHE A 24 9.02 7.54 6.90
N ASP A 25 9.74 6.58 7.50
CA ASP A 25 10.56 6.78 8.69
C ASP A 25 11.63 7.87 8.43
N SER A 26 12.28 7.83 7.26
CA SER A 26 13.28 8.83 6.89
C SER A 26 12.67 10.24 6.79
N ALA A 27 11.51 10.35 6.15
CA ALA A 27 10.83 11.63 5.97
C ALA A 27 10.39 12.22 7.31
N LEU A 28 9.83 11.38 8.20
CA LEU A 28 9.46 11.79 9.56
C LEU A 28 10.66 12.28 10.36
N TYR A 29 11.79 11.55 10.33
CA TYR A 29 12.96 11.93 11.10
C TYR A 29 13.57 13.25 10.63
N VAL A 30 13.65 13.47 9.33
CA VAL A 30 14.09 14.76 8.79
C VAL A 30 13.09 15.87 9.15
N PHE A 31 11.78 15.57 9.09
CA PHE A 31 10.73 16.52 9.47
C PHE A 31 10.85 16.99 10.92
N ILE A 32 11.22 16.12 11.88
CA ILE A 32 11.42 16.50 13.30
C ILE A 32 12.43 17.65 13.47
N PHE A 33 13.44 17.73 12.60
CA PHE A 33 14.41 18.84 12.62
C PHE A 33 13.94 20.07 11.83
N LEU A 34 12.96 19.91 10.94
CA LEU A 34 12.52 20.95 10.00
C LEU A 34 11.27 21.72 10.49
N TRP A 35 10.39 21.09 11.26
CA TRP A 35 9.10 21.69 11.58
C TRP A 35 9.24 22.95 12.47
N THR A 36 10.09 22.93 13.49
CA THR A 36 10.30 24.07 14.39
C THR A 36 10.88 25.31 13.69
N PRO A 37 11.97 25.22 12.88
CA PRO A 37 12.48 26.39 12.15
C PRO A 37 11.51 26.88 11.06
N SER A 38 10.52 26.07 10.68
CA SER A 38 9.49 26.44 9.71
C SER A 38 8.38 27.32 10.28
N LEU A 39 8.36 27.55 11.60
CA LEU A 39 7.32 28.29 12.30
C LEU A 39 7.56 29.81 12.32
N PRO A 40 6.49 30.62 12.50
CA PRO A 40 6.63 32.01 12.89
C PRO A 40 7.38 32.14 14.23
N PRO A 41 8.21 33.19 14.40
CA PRO A 41 9.04 33.37 15.60
C PRO A 41 8.23 33.49 16.90
N ASP A 42 7.01 34.03 16.83
CA ASP A 42 6.14 34.26 17.98
C ASP A 42 5.20 33.08 18.30
N THR A 43 5.48 31.89 17.77
CA THR A 43 4.59 30.73 17.93
C THR A 43 4.89 29.96 19.21
N GLU A 44 3.85 29.69 19.99
CA GLU A 44 3.92 28.76 21.11
C GLU A 44 4.11 27.33 20.62
N VAL A 45 5.38 26.89 20.57
CA VAL A 45 5.81 25.59 20.05
C VAL A 45 5.07 24.42 20.70
N GLY A 46 4.75 24.52 22.01
CA GLY A 46 4.04 23.49 22.76
C GLY A 46 2.58 23.29 22.30
N ILE A 47 1.84 24.38 22.06
CA ILE A 47 0.46 24.31 21.54
C ILE A 47 0.47 23.67 20.16
N LEU A 48 1.44 24.05 19.33
CA LEU A 48 1.50 23.50 17.99
C LEU A 48 1.87 22.01 17.99
N PHE A 49 2.82 21.60 18.84
CA PHE A 49 3.13 20.19 19.06
C PHE A 49 1.88 19.41 19.47
N ALA A 50 1.08 19.93 20.40
CA ALA A 50 -0.19 19.33 20.78
C ALA A 50 -1.17 19.24 19.59
N ALA A 51 -1.29 20.28 18.77
CA ALA A 51 -2.13 20.28 17.58
C ALA A 51 -1.68 19.22 16.55
N MET A 52 -0.37 19.04 16.37
CA MET A 52 0.19 17.96 15.54
C MET A 52 -0.17 16.58 16.09
N MET A 53 -0.01 16.35 17.39
CA MET A 53 -0.39 15.07 18.02
C MET A 53 -1.89 14.78 17.87
N VAL A 54 -2.75 15.79 17.98
CA VAL A 54 -4.19 15.66 17.72
C VAL A 54 -4.46 15.33 16.25
N ALA A 55 -3.78 15.99 15.31
CA ALA A 55 -3.92 15.69 13.87
C ALA A 55 -3.52 14.24 13.54
N VAL A 56 -2.40 13.74 14.10
CA VAL A 56 -2.00 12.33 13.97
C VAL A 56 -3.07 11.40 14.53
N GLY A 57 -3.62 11.70 15.71
CA GLY A 57 -4.69 10.91 16.32
C GLY A 57 -5.94 10.84 15.43
N ILE A 58 -6.39 11.99 14.93
CA ILE A 58 -7.54 12.08 13.99
C ILE A 58 -7.27 11.25 12.73
N GLY A 59 -6.07 11.37 12.14
CA GLY A 59 -5.68 10.57 10.98
C GLY A 59 -5.77 9.06 11.24
N GLY A 60 -5.26 8.62 12.40
CA GLY A 60 -5.34 7.22 12.81
C GLY A 60 -6.78 6.71 12.93
N HIS A 61 -7.67 7.52 13.51
CA HIS A 61 -9.10 7.21 13.58
C HIS A 61 -9.77 7.15 12.21
N ILE A 62 -9.47 8.09 11.31
CA ILE A 62 -9.99 8.08 9.93
C ILE A 62 -9.62 6.77 9.22
N SER A 63 -8.36 6.35 9.28
CA SER A 63 -7.92 5.08 8.69
C SER A 63 -8.68 3.90 9.30
N SER A 64 -8.84 3.88 10.62
CA SER A 64 -9.55 2.77 11.28
C SER A 64 -11.01 2.67 10.85
N LEU A 65 -11.69 3.80 10.57
CA LEU A 65 -13.09 3.79 10.10
C LEU A 65 -13.20 3.15 8.71
N PHE A 66 -12.24 3.41 7.82
CA PHE A 66 -12.20 2.78 6.50
C PHE A 66 -11.91 1.27 6.58
N GLU A 67 -11.08 0.84 7.53
CA GLU A 67 -10.76 -0.58 7.74
C GLU A 67 -11.92 -1.37 8.36
N HIS A 68 -12.69 -0.78 9.28
CA HIS A 68 -13.85 -1.45 9.90
C HIS A 68 -15.10 -1.45 9.00
N ALA A 69 -15.17 -0.54 8.03
CA ALA A 69 -16.27 -0.51 7.06
C ALA A 69 -16.21 -1.69 6.08
N ASP A 70 -15.04 -2.31 5.92
CA ASP A 70 -14.86 -3.46 5.05
C ASP A 70 -15.15 -4.73 5.84
N GLY A 71 -16.36 -5.26 5.65
CA GLY A 71 -16.86 -6.45 6.34
C GLY A 71 -15.98 -7.70 6.14
N ASP A 72 -16.24 -8.72 6.95
CA ASP A 72 -15.52 -9.99 7.10
C ASP A 72 -15.00 -10.56 5.76
N THR A 73 -13.80 -10.14 5.36
CA THR A 73 -13.22 -10.48 4.06
C THR A 73 -12.63 -11.89 4.15
N ALA A 74 -13.26 -12.85 3.47
CA ALA A 74 -12.92 -14.27 3.61
C ALA A 74 -11.51 -14.65 3.08
N HIS A 75 -10.89 -13.82 2.23
CA HIS A 75 -9.58 -14.09 1.62
C HIS A 75 -8.51 -13.08 2.03
N ALA A 76 -7.38 -13.59 2.54
CA ALA A 76 -6.25 -12.76 3.01
C ALA A 76 -5.63 -11.87 1.93
N ASP A 77 -5.68 -12.27 0.65
CA ASP A 77 -5.19 -11.47 -0.47
C ASP A 77 -6.10 -10.29 -0.80
N GLU A 78 -7.42 -10.46 -0.67
CA GLU A 78 -8.41 -9.41 -0.89
C GLU A 78 -8.33 -8.39 0.24
N HIS A 79 -8.27 -8.85 1.49
CA HIS A 79 -8.09 -8.01 2.66
C HIS A 79 -6.80 -7.18 2.59
N ARG A 80 -5.70 -7.76 2.09
CA ARG A 80 -4.45 -7.01 1.87
C ARG A 80 -4.60 -5.92 0.80
N ALA A 81 -5.29 -6.20 -0.31
CA ALA A 81 -5.50 -5.22 -1.36
C ALA A 81 -6.33 -4.02 -0.86
N VAL A 82 -7.35 -4.29 -0.04
CA VAL A 82 -8.20 -3.28 0.61
C VAL A 82 -7.38 -2.31 1.45
N ILE A 83 -6.35 -2.79 2.16
CA ILE A 83 -5.48 -1.94 3.00
C ILE A 83 -4.39 -1.24 2.17
N THR A 84 -3.90 -1.89 1.13
CA THR A 84 -2.81 -1.38 0.29
C THR A 84 -3.24 -0.15 -0.52
N VAL A 85 -4.48 -0.13 -1.02
CA VAL A 85 -5.00 0.99 -1.81
C VAL A 85 -5.06 2.31 -0.98
N PRO A 86 -5.70 2.35 0.20
CA PRO A 86 -5.64 3.49 1.11
C PRO A 86 -4.21 3.90 1.45
N THR A 87 -3.32 2.95 1.75
CA THR A 87 -1.90 3.23 2.01
C THR A 87 -1.25 4.00 0.85
N CYS A 88 -1.52 3.62 -0.40
CA CYS A 88 -1.02 4.31 -1.58
C CYS A 88 -1.62 5.72 -1.73
N ILE A 89 -2.92 5.89 -1.44
CA ILE A 89 -3.58 7.19 -1.46
C ILE A 89 -2.94 8.11 -0.41
N TYR A 90 -2.76 7.63 0.82
CA TYR A 90 -2.15 8.42 1.90
C TYR A 90 -0.71 8.82 1.59
N ASN A 91 0.09 7.92 1.00
CA ASN A 91 1.44 8.27 0.53
C ASN A 91 1.41 9.35 -0.56
N THR A 92 0.42 9.31 -1.46
CA THR A 92 0.25 10.35 -2.48
C THR A 92 -0.07 11.71 -1.84
N VAL A 93 -1.01 11.73 -0.88
CA VAL A 93 -1.37 12.97 -0.18
C VAL A 93 -0.20 13.50 0.63
N LEU A 94 0.62 12.62 1.22
CA LEU A 94 1.84 13.00 1.95
C LEU A 94 2.87 13.69 1.03
N VAL A 95 3.08 13.19 -0.19
CA VAL A 95 3.91 13.88 -1.20
C VAL A 95 3.37 15.27 -1.49
N CYS A 96 2.07 15.39 -1.73
CA CYS A 96 1.42 16.68 -1.96
C CYS A 96 1.59 17.64 -0.76
N ALA A 97 1.45 17.15 0.47
CA ALA A 97 1.64 17.96 1.67
C ALA A 97 3.07 18.51 1.78
N TYR A 98 4.09 17.69 1.51
CA TYR A 98 5.49 18.15 1.47
C TYR A 98 5.73 19.19 0.37
N LEU A 99 5.16 18.99 -0.82
CA LEU A 99 5.26 19.97 -1.91
C LEU A 99 4.59 21.30 -1.54
N LEU A 100 3.39 21.25 -0.94
CA LEU A 100 2.68 22.43 -0.47
C LEU A 100 3.51 23.20 0.57
N ALA A 101 4.13 22.50 1.52
CA ALA A 101 5.02 23.12 2.50
C ALA A 101 6.28 23.75 1.86
N GLY A 102 6.82 23.12 0.80
CA GLY A 102 7.95 23.63 0.03
C GLY A 102 7.63 24.87 -0.82
N PHE A 103 6.42 24.94 -1.39
CA PHE A 103 5.94 26.10 -2.16
C PHE A 103 5.29 27.19 -1.30
N ALA A 104 5.08 26.94 -0.01
CA ALA A 104 4.44 27.88 0.91
C ALA A 104 5.18 29.24 0.95
N SER A 105 4.49 30.28 0.50
CA SER A 105 4.96 31.68 0.51
C SER A 105 4.88 32.31 1.90
N SER A 106 3.97 31.83 2.76
CA SER A 106 3.80 32.33 4.13
C SER A 106 4.00 31.21 5.15
N LYS A 107 4.49 31.56 6.34
CA LYS A 107 4.65 30.60 7.45
C LYS A 107 3.33 30.00 7.91
N ALA A 108 2.22 30.75 7.81
CA ALA A 108 0.87 30.25 8.09
C ALA A 108 0.41 29.18 7.08
N SER A 109 0.66 29.37 5.78
CA SER A 109 0.35 28.35 4.77
C SER A 109 1.18 27.08 4.96
N ARG A 110 2.45 27.24 5.37
CA ARG A 110 3.33 26.13 5.72
C ARG A 110 2.81 25.37 6.94
N LEU A 111 2.29 26.08 7.93
CA LEU A 111 1.68 25.47 9.10
C LEU A 111 0.49 24.58 8.76
N ALA A 112 -0.39 25.04 7.88
CA ALA A 112 -1.50 24.23 7.40
C ALA A 112 -1.01 22.96 6.67
N ALA A 113 0.05 23.08 5.87
CA ALA A 113 0.67 21.94 5.21
C ALA A 113 1.30 20.95 6.20
N ILE A 114 1.92 21.45 7.28
CA ILE A 114 2.45 20.62 8.37
C ILE A 114 1.32 19.85 9.09
N LEU A 115 0.20 20.51 9.40
CA LEU A 115 -0.94 19.82 10.04
C LEU A 115 -1.56 18.77 9.12
N LEU A 116 -1.64 19.04 7.82
CA LEU A 116 -2.07 18.05 6.82
C LEU A 116 -1.10 16.86 6.76
N GLN A 117 0.20 17.13 6.83
CA GLN A 117 1.24 16.09 6.85
C GLN A 117 1.07 15.17 8.08
N GLU A 118 0.81 15.73 9.25
CA GLU A 118 0.58 14.97 10.50
C GLU A 118 -0.71 14.14 10.44
N LEU A 119 -1.79 14.71 9.88
CA LEU A 119 -3.01 13.94 9.60
C LEU A 119 -2.72 12.75 8.68
N CYS A 120 -1.94 12.96 7.61
CA CYS A 120 -1.54 11.89 6.69
C CYS A 120 -0.63 10.86 7.35
N ALA A 121 0.28 11.29 8.23
CA ALA A 121 1.14 10.39 9.01
C ALA A 121 0.28 9.48 9.91
N GLY A 122 -0.73 10.02 10.58
CA GLY A 122 -1.69 9.25 11.36
C GLY A 122 -2.42 8.17 10.54
N MET A 123 -2.95 8.56 9.38
CA MET A 123 -3.61 7.60 8.47
C MET A 123 -2.64 6.51 7.99
N HIS A 124 -1.41 6.91 7.64
CA HIS A 124 -0.36 5.99 7.22
C HIS A 124 0.00 4.99 8.32
N TYR A 125 0.20 5.42 9.57
CA TYR A 125 0.61 4.53 10.65
C TYR A 125 -0.37 3.38 10.88
N THR A 126 -1.66 3.66 10.91
CA THR A 126 -2.71 2.65 11.12
C THR A 126 -2.74 1.66 9.94
N SER A 127 -2.89 2.16 8.70
CA SER A 127 -2.92 1.31 7.52
C SER A 127 -1.64 0.49 7.33
N PHE A 128 -0.49 1.11 7.54
CA PHE A 128 0.81 0.47 7.37
C PHE A 128 1.10 -0.58 8.46
N PHE A 129 0.56 -0.41 9.67
CA PHE A 129 0.63 -1.43 10.72
C PHE A 129 -0.07 -2.72 10.27
N ASN A 130 -1.28 -2.61 9.73
CA ASN A 130 -2.04 -3.75 9.22
C ASN A 130 -1.39 -4.38 7.97
N LEU A 131 -0.94 -3.54 7.02
CA LEU A 131 -0.25 -4.00 5.81
C LEU A 131 1.00 -4.85 6.14
N ARG A 132 1.79 -4.42 7.12
CA ARG A 132 2.95 -5.18 7.61
C ARG A 132 2.56 -6.49 8.26
N ALA A 133 1.46 -6.52 9.00
CA ALA A 133 0.98 -7.74 9.66
C ALA A 133 0.59 -8.82 8.65
N LEU A 134 0.03 -8.42 7.50
CA LEU A 134 -0.40 -9.30 6.41
C LEU A 134 0.74 -9.71 5.47
N THR A 135 1.74 -8.83 5.28
CA THR A 135 2.81 -9.06 4.29
C THR A 135 4.04 -9.73 4.89
N LEU A 136 4.38 -9.45 6.16
CA LEU A 136 5.60 -9.96 6.77
C LEU A 136 5.39 -11.34 7.41
N PRO A 137 6.27 -12.32 7.14
CA PRO A 137 6.18 -13.63 7.77
C PRO A 137 6.29 -13.50 9.29
N GLN A 138 5.53 -14.31 10.03
CA GLN A 138 5.54 -14.27 11.50
C GLN A 138 6.94 -14.58 12.05
N GLN A 139 7.63 -15.55 11.45
CA GLN A 139 9.00 -15.89 11.81
C GLN A 139 9.98 -14.83 11.29
N GLY A 140 10.63 -14.11 12.19
CA GLY A 140 11.64 -13.10 11.84
C GLY A 140 11.09 -11.71 11.50
N ARG A 141 9.78 -11.45 11.69
CA ARG A 141 9.13 -10.14 11.47
C ARG A 141 9.92 -8.98 12.09
N LEU A 142 10.30 -9.10 13.36
CA LEU A 142 11.06 -8.07 14.09
C LEU A 142 12.45 -7.87 13.50
N THR A 143 13.08 -8.92 12.96
CA THR A 143 14.39 -8.83 12.31
C THR A 143 14.25 -8.08 10.98
N ILE A 144 13.22 -8.38 10.18
CA ILE A 144 12.95 -7.70 8.92
C ILE A 144 12.61 -6.23 9.15
N GLN A 145 11.78 -5.92 10.16
CA GLN A 145 11.46 -4.53 10.50
C GLN A 145 12.69 -3.72 10.91
N LYS A 146 13.57 -4.31 11.75
CA LYS A 146 14.86 -3.68 12.11
C LYS A 146 15.78 -3.51 10.91
N LEU A 147 15.77 -4.46 9.97
CA LEU A 147 16.56 -4.39 8.75
C LEU A 147 16.15 -3.18 7.89
N PHE A 148 14.87 -2.84 7.80
CA PHE A 148 14.41 -1.66 7.07
C PHE A 148 14.57 -0.35 7.84
N HIS A 149 14.67 -0.42 9.16
CA HIS A 149 14.91 0.76 9.98
C HIS A 149 16.34 1.31 9.81
N PHE A 150 17.33 0.42 9.65
CA PHE A 150 18.73 0.83 9.48
C PHE A 150 18.97 1.71 8.25
N PRO A 151 18.50 1.34 7.02
CA PRO A 151 18.55 2.22 5.86
C PRO A 151 17.86 3.55 6.07
N ALA A 152 16.73 3.58 6.80
CA ALA A 152 16.03 4.83 7.08
C ALA A 152 16.90 5.79 7.89
N THR A 153 17.57 5.29 8.92
CA THR A 153 18.51 6.11 9.69
C THR A 153 19.67 6.63 8.84
N VAL A 154 20.21 5.81 7.92
CA VAL A 154 21.30 6.24 7.02
C VAL A 154 20.83 7.35 6.07
N VAL A 155 19.65 7.20 5.47
CA VAL A 155 19.05 8.24 4.60
C VAL A 155 18.83 9.54 5.38
N THR A 156 18.27 9.46 6.59
CA THR A 156 18.10 10.62 7.47
C THR A 156 19.43 11.31 7.75
N VAL A 157 20.46 10.57 8.16
CA VAL A 157 21.78 11.14 8.44
C VAL A 157 22.36 11.80 7.18
N ALA A 158 22.25 11.16 6.02
CA ALA A 158 22.71 11.73 4.75
C ALA A 158 21.99 13.04 4.43
N VAL A 159 20.66 13.11 4.58
CA VAL A 159 19.89 14.34 4.38
C VAL A 159 20.30 15.41 5.39
N LEU A 160 20.46 15.07 6.68
CA LEU A 160 20.86 16.03 7.71
C LEU A 160 22.30 16.55 7.52
N LEU A 161 23.21 15.74 6.98
CA LEU A 161 24.57 16.20 6.66
C LEU A 161 24.57 17.31 5.59
N THR A 162 23.57 17.37 4.72
CA THR A 162 23.40 18.49 3.77
C THR A 162 23.01 19.81 4.45
N VAL A 163 22.65 19.79 5.74
CA VAL A 163 22.08 20.92 6.50
C VAL A 163 23.11 21.64 7.38
N LYS A 164 24.35 21.13 7.52
CA LYS A 164 25.34 21.54 8.55
C LYS A 164 25.75 23.04 8.59
N GLU A 165 25.23 23.90 7.72
CA GLU A 165 25.52 25.33 7.77
C GLU A 165 24.56 26.11 8.70
N HIS A 166 25.16 26.82 9.66
CA HIS A 166 24.60 27.44 10.87
C HIS A 166 23.40 28.41 10.74
N HIS A 167 22.83 28.62 9.56
CA HIS A 167 21.58 29.35 9.38
C HIS A 167 20.67 28.67 8.35
N LEU A 168 19.57 28.08 8.82
CA LEU A 168 18.45 27.59 8.00
C LEU A 168 17.71 28.80 7.41
N GLN A 169 18.25 29.34 6.32
CA GLN A 169 17.53 30.32 5.50
C GLN A 169 16.25 29.70 4.93
N GLU A 170 15.22 30.51 4.68
CA GLU A 170 13.96 30.07 4.06
C GLU A 170 14.17 29.26 2.77
N ALA A 171 15.20 29.58 1.98
CA ALA A 171 15.55 28.82 0.79
C ALA A 171 16.04 27.38 1.10
N LYS A 172 16.75 27.18 2.21
CA LYS A 172 17.20 25.85 2.67
C LYS A 172 16.01 25.04 3.20
N ILE A 173 15.12 25.67 3.97
CA ILE A 173 13.89 25.05 4.47
C ILE A 173 13.04 24.53 3.30
N ARG A 174 12.81 25.36 2.27
CA ARG A 174 12.08 24.94 1.07
C ARG A 174 12.76 23.77 0.34
N LYS A 175 14.08 23.81 0.17
CA LYS A 175 14.85 22.69 -0.41
C LYS A 175 14.65 21.40 0.38
N MET A 176 14.64 21.46 1.71
CA MET A 176 14.41 20.28 2.55
C MET A 176 13.00 19.70 2.36
N TYR A 177 11.97 20.53 2.25
CA TYR A 177 10.63 20.06 1.92
C TYR A 177 10.55 19.39 0.54
N PHE A 178 11.28 19.89 -0.46
CA PHE A 178 11.38 19.21 -1.76
C PHE A 178 12.12 17.87 -1.68
N THR A 179 13.19 17.78 -0.88
CA THR A 179 13.87 16.51 -0.61
C THR A 179 12.94 15.51 0.08
N LEU A 180 12.17 15.96 1.08
CA LEU A 180 11.15 15.15 1.75
C LEU A 180 10.07 14.66 0.79
N ALA A 181 9.58 15.54 -0.11
CA ALA A 181 8.64 15.15 -1.15
C ALA A 181 9.24 14.09 -2.10
N GLY A 182 10.53 14.22 -2.45
CA GLY A 182 11.25 13.23 -3.27
C GLY A 182 11.34 11.86 -2.59
N VAL A 183 11.72 11.83 -1.30
CA VAL A 183 11.76 10.59 -0.51
C VAL A 183 10.36 9.98 -0.39
N ALA A 184 9.34 10.78 -0.07
CA ALA A 184 7.96 10.32 0.00
C ALA A 184 7.44 9.80 -1.35
N ALA A 185 7.89 10.38 -2.48
CA ALA A 185 7.51 9.93 -3.81
C ALA A 185 8.05 8.53 -4.13
N VAL A 186 9.25 8.17 -3.65
CA VAL A 186 9.77 6.80 -3.74
C VAL A 186 8.86 5.83 -2.96
N GLY A 187 8.43 6.22 -1.76
CA GLY A 187 7.45 5.47 -0.97
C GLY A 187 6.11 5.30 -1.69
N MET A 188 5.60 6.36 -2.31
CA MET A 188 4.38 6.37 -3.12
C MET A 188 4.47 5.41 -4.31
N VAL A 189 5.56 5.46 -5.08
CA VAL A 189 5.81 4.55 -6.21
C VAL A 189 5.88 3.11 -5.72
N SER A 190 6.55 2.84 -4.60
CA SER A 190 6.60 1.50 -4.00
C SER A 190 5.20 0.99 -3.60
N SER A 191 4.36 1.84 -3.00
CA SER A 191 2.96 1.47 -2.70
C SER A 191 2.13 1.24 -3.97
N ALA A 192 2.35 2.01 -5.04
CA ALA A 192 1.65 1.80 -6.31
C ALA A 192 2.03 0.46 -6.97
N VAL A 193 3.31 0.08 -6.90
CA VAL A 193 3.78 -1.24 -7.33
C VAL A 193 3.10 -2.33 -6.51
N LEU A 194 2.98 -2.16 -5.19
CA LEU A 194 2.32 -3.14 -4.32
C LEU A 194 0.82 -3.30 -4.67
N VAL A 195 0.11 -2.19 -4.92
CA VAL A 195 -1.28 -2.21 -5.43
C VAL A 195 -1.38 -3.00 -6.73
N ALA A 196 -0.47 -2.75 -7.68
CA ALA A 196 -0.47 -3.46 -8.96
C ALA A 196 -0.25 -4.97 -8.80
N LEU A 197 0.63 -5.39 -7.88
CA LEU A 197 0.86 -6.80 -7.57
C LEU A 197 -0.37 -7.48 -6.96
N ASP A 198 -1.08 -6.78 -6.08
CA ASP A 198 -2.28 -7.31 -5.42
C ASP A 198 -3.46 -7.41 -6.39
N ILE A 199 -3.73 -6.36 -7.18
CA ILE A 199 -4.75 -6.41 -8.25
C ILE A 199 -4.44 -7.50 -9.27
N GLY A 200 -3.17 -7.66 -9.66
CA GLY A 200 -2.75 -8.71 -10.59
C GLY A 200 -3.03 -10.12 -10.05
N THR A 201 -2.84 -10.33 -8.74
CA THR A 201 -3.10 -11.60 -8.07
C THR A 201 -4.59 -11.91 -8.05
N ILE A 202 -5.42 -10.97 -7.62
CA ILE A 202 -6.89 -11.11 -7.60
C ILE A 202 -7.41 -11.38 -9.01
N THR A 203 -6.96 -10.61 -10.00
CA THR A 203 -7.35 -10.78 -11.41
C THR A 203 -7.00 -12.18 -11.91
N SER A 204 -5.84 -12.73 -11.53
CA SER A 204 -5.42 -14.08 -11.90
C SER A 204 -6.30 -15.15 -11.27
N GLN A 205 -6.69 -14.99 -10.00
CA GLN A 205 -7.58 -15.90 -9.28
C GLN A 205 -8.97 -15.92 -9.91
N VAL A 206 -9.56 -14.74 -10.16
CA VAL A 206 -10.86 -14.60 -10.85
C VAL A 206 -10.80 -15.25 -12.23
N ARG A 207 -9.73 -15.00 -13.00
CA ARG A 207 -9.55 -15.60 -14.33
C ARG A 207 -9.48 -17.13 -14.26
N GLN A 208 -8.80 -17.69 -13.26
CA GLN A 208 -8.74 -19.15 -13.07
C GLN A 208 -10.10 -19.72 -12.66
N ALA A 209 -10.84 -19.06 -11.77
CA ALA A 209 -12.18 -19.45 -11.37
C ALA A 209 -13.14 -19.49 -12.56
N VAL A 210 -13.16 -18.42 -13.37
CA VAL A 210 -13.97 -18.34 -14.60
C VAL A 210 -13.61 -19.46 -15.59
N ARG A 211 -12.31 -19.79 -15.74
CA ARG A 211 -11.86 -20.91 -16.58
C ARG A 211 -12.36 -22.26 -16.06
N ARG A 212 -12.34 -22.48 -14.74
CA ARG A 212 -12.86 -23.72 -14.12
C ARG A 212 -14.36 -23.85 -14.35
N VAL A 213 -15.14 -22.79 -14.09
CA VAL A 213 -16.60 -22.77 -14.33
C VAL A 213 -16.91 -23.03 -15.81
N ARG A 214 -16.21 -22.36 -16.73
CA ARG A 214 -16.39 -22.58 -18.18
C ARG A 214 -16.06 -24.03 -18.59
N LYS A 215 -15.03 -24.65 -18.00
CA LYS A 215 -14.68 -26.05 -18.26
C LYS A 215 -15.76 -27.01 -17.76
N VAL A 216 -16.31 -26.77 -16.56
CA VAL A 216 -17.42 -27.54 -16.01
C VAL A 216 -18.69 -27.39 -16.86
N MET A 217 -19.04 -26.17 -17.30
CA MET A 217 -20.20 -25.97 -18.19
C MET A 217 -20.04 -26.69 -19.54
N ARG A 218 -18.82 -26.74 -20.11
CA ARG A 218 -18.57 -27.47 -21.37
C ARG A 218 -18.70 -28.99 -21.19
N HIS A 219 -18.11 -29.57 -20.14
CA HIS A 219 -18.21 -31.02 -19.91
C HIS A 219 -19.59 -31.45 -19.38
N GLY A 220 -20.24 -30.63 -18.55
CA GLY A 220 -21.60 -30.87 -18.08
C GLY A 220 -22.65 -30.67 -19.17
N GLY A 221 -22.44 -29.72 -20.09
CA GLY A 221 -23.28 -29.54 -21.27
C GLY A 221 -23.17 -30.70 -22.26
N LEU A 222 -21.95 -31.20 -22.50
CA LEU A 222 -21.72 -32.39 -23.33
C LEU A 222 -22.41 -33.64 -22.74
N ALA A 223 -22.34 -33.84 -21.41
CA ALA A 223 -23.03 -34.95 -20.74
C ALA A 223 -24.56 -34.84 -20.79
N ALA A 224 -25.11 -33.61 -20.85
CA ALA A 224 -26.55 -33.37 -21.00
C ALA A 224 -27.02 -33.60 -22.45
N ASP A 225 -26.21 -33.24 -23.45
CA ASP A 225 -26.50 -33.51 -24.88
C ASP A 225 -26.39 -35.02 -25.20
N GLU A 226 -25.41 -35.73 -24.63
CA GLU A 226 -25.24 -37.18 -24.82
C GLU A 226 -26.35 -37.99 -24.13
N ALA A 227 -26.94 -37.46 -23.04
CA ALA A 227 -28.13 -38.05 -22.41
C ALA A 227 -29.46 -37.69 -23.14
N ALA A 228 -29.42 -36.74 -24.07
CA ALA A 228 -30.57 -36.30 -24.86
C ALA A 228 -30.62 -36.94 -26.27
N GLU A 229 -29.65 -37.79 -26.64
CA GLU A 229 -29.77 -38.63 -27.83
C GLU A 229 -30.99 -39.54 -27.68
N PRO A 230 -31.95 -39.54 -28.63
CA PRO A 230 -33.14 -40.35 -28.50
C PRO A 230 -32.76 -41.82 -28.61
N LEU A 231 -33.17 -42.63 -27.62
CA LEU A 231 -33.24 -44.08 -27.76
C LEU A 231 -33.99 -44.38 -29.08
N MET A 232 -33.25 -44.78 -30.12
CA MET A 232 -33.86 -45.36 -31.32
C MET A 232 -34.74 -46.52 -30.89
N SER A 233 -36.02 -46.46 -31.24
CA SER A 233 -36.98 -47.50 -30.93
C SER A 233 -36.60 -48.81 -31.66
N PRO A 234 -36.87 -50.00 -31.07
CA PRO A 234 -36.48 -51.29 -31.66
C PRO A 234 -37.20 -51.71 -32.95
N ASP A 235 -37.95 -50.83 -33.63
CA ASP A 235 -38.93 -51.22 -34.66
C ASP A 235 -38.44 -51.18 -36.11
N GLU A 236 -37.23 -50.69 -36.42
CA GLU A 236 -36.73 -50.62 -37.80
C GLU A 236 -35.78 -51.77 -38.21
N ARG A 237 -35.67 -52.84 -37.40
CA ARG A 237 -34.83 -54.01 -37.74
C ARG A 237 -35.54 -55.14 -38.51
N HIS A 238 -36.83 -55.01 -38.81
CA HIS A 238 -37.60 -56.04 -39.52
C HIS A 238 -38.35 -55.49 -40.75
N ALA A 239 -37.64 -54.85 -41.69
CA ALA A 239 -38.23 -54.50 -42.99
C ALA A 239 -37.21 -54.54 -44.13
N SER A 240 -36.47 -55.65 -44.28
CA SER A 240 -35.77 -55.98 -45.53
C SER A 240 -35.20 -57.39 -45.48
N ALA A 241 -36.09 -58.38 -45.49
CA ALA A 241 -35.74 -59.71 -45.99
C ALA A 241 -36.49 -59.90 -47.32
N PRO A 242 -35.80 -60.09 -48.46
CA PRO A 242 -36.46 -60.54 -49.67
C PRO A 242 -36.82 -62.02 -49.50
N ARG A 243 -38.07 -62.36 -49.80
CA ARG A 243 -38.55 -63.74 -49.90
C ARG A 243 -37.92 -64.41 -51.12
N ASP A 244 -37.42 -65.63 -50.93
CA ASP A 244 -37.11 -66.55 -52.02
C ASP A 244 -38.38 -66.94 -52.78
N GLN A 245 -38.38 -66.72 -54.10
CA GLN A 245 -38.92 -67.60 -55.15
C GLN A 245 -38.40 -67.18 -56.52
#